data_AF-A0A976GZH5-F1
#
_entry.id   AF-A0A976GZH5-F1
#
_cell.length_a   1.000
_cell.length_b   1.000
_cell.length_c   1.000
_cell.angle_alpha   90.00
_cell.angle_beta   90.00
_cell.angle_gamma   90.00
#
_symmetry.space_group_name_H-M   'P 1'
#
loop_
_entity.id
_entity.type
_entity.pdbx_description
1 polymer ?
#
loop_
_entity_poly.entity_id
_entity_poly.type
_entity_poly.pdbx_seq_one_letter_code
_entity_poly.pdbx_strand_id
1 'polypeptide(L)'
;MIPHRLLWATALLSLPLCSWLDAVDLTKIPGVTPEQGRIGFVFPSAKSVSIAEPITLAHEVSSVCSFVINDGPDAQDVAFLKGIREAGGSCGFSKSGQGTLRIEGDVSLGGVITLYEGTLDLSKARLAPQARINVWGTAKLIPPTSPDTKIDLYRNSLKVASGSRRDSWKSLKYGIFSHFVWNGYGMTAFSPSEDGHLSTDIDHFAQSFDVKNYLDHIIAAKAEYVVFTAWHSGTCPMFPSKAMQKWAPGRRSCPQRDLLGELLDECKKRGIPALFYCHPYQPVAEPHNDWINDLFAELIDRYGDRLHGLWLDENFQDCTQDRMVDYPRLMRTIKERNPDLVITHNNGGGQTYGSDEGVQEVQWESREGRAASVYQIFLQTAHSPE
;
A
#
# COMPACT_ATOMS: atom_id res chain seq x y z
N MET A 1 -62.33 60.67 -26.18
CA MET A 1 -61.38 60.30 -27.25
C MET A 1 -60.27 59.45 -26.64
N ILE A 2 -60.27 58.17 -26.99
CA ILE A 2 -59.18 57.17 -26.90
C ILE A 2 -58.38 57.27 -28.25
N PRO A 3 -57.12 56.78 -28.52
CA PRO A 3 -56.19 55.88 -27.76
C PRO A 3 -54.63 56.15 -27.84
N HIS A 4 -53.88 55.24 -27.17
CA HIS A 4 -52.52 54.67 -27.49
C HIS A 4 -51.25 55.48 -27.15
N ARG A 5 -50.08 54.92 -26.71
CA ARG A 5 -49.55 53.55 -26.54
C ARG A 5 -48.27 53.55 -25.66
N LEU A 6 -48.06 52.43 -24.94
CA LEU A 6 -46.85 51.74 -24.44
C LEU A 6 -45.44 52.40 -24.53
N LEU A 7 -44.64 52.25 -23.45
CA LEU A 7 -43.51 51.31 -23.38
C LEU A 7 -42.91 51.21 -21.95
N TRP A 8 -42.67 49.98 -21.52
CA TRP A 8 -41.98 49.61 -20.27
C TRP A 8 -40.46 49.72 -20.46
N ALA A 9 -39.74 50.17 -19.44
CA ALA A 9 -38.30 49.92 -19.29
C ALA A 9 -38.00 49.58 -17.83
N THR A 10 -37.74 48.30 -17.60
CA THR A 10 -37.27 47.68 -16.38
C THR A 10 -35.84 48.15 -16.08
N ALA A 11 -35.62 48.76 -14.92
CA ALA A 11 -34.28 49.01 -14.40
C ALA A 11 -33.73 47.72 -13.78
N LEU A 12 -32.58 47.26 -14.30
CA LEU A 12 -31.81 46.12 -13.80
C LEU A 12 -31.34 46.36 -12.36
N LEU A 13 -31.91 45.63 -11.41
CA LEU A 13 -31.23 45.26 -10.18
C LEU A 13 -30.46 43.96 -10.44
N SER A 14 -29.14 44.04 -10.41
CA SER A 14 -28.25 42.89 -10.39
C SER A 14 -28.40 42.16 -9.05
N LEU A 15 -29.28 41.17 -9.00
CA LEU A 15 -29.31 40.15 -7.97
C LEU A 15 -28.52 38.94 -8.49
N PRO A 16 -27.53 38.39 -7.76
CA PRO A 16 -27.04 37.06 -8.06
C PRO A 16 -28.18 36.08 -7.76
N LEU A 17 -28.75 35.55 -8.84
CA LEU A 17 -29.63 34.40 -8.85
C LEU A 17 -28.88 33.18 -8.30
N CYS A 18 -29.31 32.69 -7.15
CA CYS A 18 -29.44 31.26 -6.85
C CYS A 18 -30.36 31.11 -5.62
N SER A 19 -31.63 30.79 -5.86
CA SER A 19 -32.60 30.53 -4.81
C SER A 19 -32.36 29.16 -4.16
N TRP A 20 -31.74 29.15 -2.99
CA TRP A 20 -31.57 28.01 -2.10
C TRP A 20 -32.86 27.72 -1.31
N LEU A 21 -33.83 27.03 -1.92
CA LEU A 21 -35.10 26.72 -1.24
C LEU A 21 -35.07 25.44 -0.38
N ASP A 22 -34.03 24.61 -0.46
CA ASP A 22 -33.94 23.32 0.25
C ASP A 22 -32.68 23.14 1.12
N ALA A 23 -32.00 24.22 1.50
CA ALA A 23 -30.81 24.12 2.35
C ALA A 23 -31.21 23.98 3.83
N VAL A 24 -30.88 22.85 4.46
CA VAL A 24 -30.97 22.71 5.92
C VAL A 24 -29.85 23.52 6.56
N ASP A 25 -30.22 24.58 7.27
CA ASP A 25 -29.30 25.29 8.16
C ASP A 25 -28.99 24.41 9.37
N LEU A 26 -27.83 23.75 9.33
CA LEU A 26 -27.40 22.80 10.35
C LEU A 26 -27.19 23.45 11.73
N THR A 27 -27.03 24.78 11.82
CA THR A 27 -26.98 25.50 13.11
C THR A 27 -28.31 25.49 13.85
N LYS A 28 -29.40 25.15 13.15
CA LYS A 28 -30.75 25.02 13.73
C LYS A 28 -31.05 23.61 14.25
N ILE A 29 -30.13 22.65 14.07
CA ILE A 29 -30.28 21.30 14.62
C ILE A 29 -29.98 21.35 16.13
N PRO A 30 -30.88 20.85 16.99
CA PRO A 30 -30.67 20.84 18.43
C PRO A 30 -29.33 20.18 18.78
N GLY A 31 -28.44 20.97 19.39
CA GLY A 31 -27.16 20.51 19.90
C GLY A 31 -25.92 20.84 19.09
N VAL A 32 -26.08 21.35 17.87
CA VAL A 32 -24.97 21.87 17.07
C VAL A 32 -24.43 23.15 17.70
N THR A 33 -23.13 23.18 18.01
CA THR A 33 -22.44 24.35 18.55
C THR A 33 -21.34 24.82 17.60
N PRO A 34 -21.43 26.04 17.03
CA PRO A 34 -20.36 26.56 16.19
C PRO A 34 -19.09 26.80 17.02
N GLU A 35 -17.96 26.27 16.56
CA GLU A 35 -16.65 26.53 17.14
C GLU A 35 -16.00 27.70 16.38
N GLN A 36 -15.24 28.56 17.05
CA GLN A 36 -14.65 29.73 16.39
C GLN A 36 -13.74 29.32 15.23
N GLY A 37 -14.09 29.76 14.01
CA GLY A 37 -13.29 29.53 12.80
C GLY A 37 -13.47 28.15 12.14
N ARG A 38 -14.30 27.26 12.69
CA ARG A 38 -14.69 25.97 12.09
C ARG A 38 -16.16 25.67 12.42
N ILE A 39 -16.95 25.33 11.42
CA ILE A 39 -18.32 24.84 11.69
C ILE A 39 -18.17 23.43 12.31
N GLY A 40 -18.18 23.32 13.63
CA GLY A 40 -18.17 22.04 14.34
C GLY A 40 -19.58 21.52 14.57
N PHE A 41 -19.85 20.26 14.25
CA PHE A 41 -21.05 19.54 14.65
C PHE A 41 -20.68 18.58 15.76
N VAL A 42 -20.94 19.00 16.99
CA VAL A 42 -20.93 18.12 18.16
C VAL A 42 -22.37 17.69 18.38
N PHE A 43 -22.67 16.40 18.34
CA PHE A 43 -24.01 15.89 18.64
C PHE A 43 -24.10 15.60 20.14
N PRO A 44 -24.86 16.36 20.94
CA PRO A 44 -24.74 16.35 22.40
C PRO A 44 -25.67 15.36 23.10
N SER A 45 -26.29 14.43 22.37
CA SER A 45 -27.30 13.52 22.94
C SER A 45 -26.81 12.09 22.95
N ALA A 46 -27.20 11.31 23.96
CA ALA A 46 -26.91 9.87 24.10
C ALA A 46 -27.74 8.95 23.17
N LYS A 47 -28.19 9.45 22.02
CA LYS A 47 -29.01 8.71 21.06
C LYS A 47 -28.51 8.92 19.64
N SER A 48 -28.53 7.84 18.85
CA SER A 48 -28.24 7.87 17.41
C SER A 48 -29.11 8.93 16.70
N VAL A 49 -28.50 9.64 15.76
CA VAL A 49 -29.16 10.73 15.02
C VAL A 49 -29.26 10.35 13.55
N SER A 50 -30.45 10.47 12.96
CA SER A 50 -30.66 10.29 11.52
C SER A 50 -31.21 11.57 10.90
N ILE A 51 -30.50 12.07 9.89
CA ILE A 51 -30.91 13.21 9.08
C ILE A 51 -31.45 12.67 7.76
N ALA A 52 -32.76 12.77 7.59
CA ALA A 52 -33.47 12.27 6.42
C ALA A 52 -33.55 13.27 5.27
N GLU A 53 -33.04 14.50 5.44
CA GLU A 53 -33.04 15.52 4.40
C GLU A 53 -31.66 15.70 3.74
N PRO A 54 -31.61 16.17 2.48
CA PRO A 54 -30.34 16.41 1.79
C PRO A 54 -29.55 17.51 2.52
N ILE A 55 -28.27 17.25 2.77
CA ILE A 55 -27.40 18.23 3.40
C ILE A 55 -26.71 19.07 2.33
N THR A 56 -26.86 20.38 2.43
CA THR A 56 -26.24 21.34 1.52
C THR A 56 -25.36 22.28 2.30
N LEU A 57 -24.07 22.28 1.99
CA LEU A 57 -23.07 23.15 2.64
C LEU A 57 -22.85 24.39 1.78
N ALA A 58 -23.29 25.53 2.31
CA ALA A 58 -23.02 26.84 1.73
C ALA A 58 -21.81 27.47 2.44
N HIS A 59 -20.83 27.93 1.67
CA HIS A 59 -19.70 28.70 2.17
C HIS A 59 -19.29 29.76 1.15
N GLU A 60 -18.70 30.87 1.61
CA GLU A 60 -18.14 31.86 0.69
C GLU A 60 -16.84 31.32 0.05
N VAL A 61 -16.64 31.66 -1.22
CA VAL A 61 -15.90 30.88 -2.23
C VAL A 61 -14.36 30.99 -2.13
N SER A 62 -13.79 31.37 -0.98
CA SER A 62 -12.34 31.63 -0.87
C SER A 62 -11.59 30.84 0.21
N SER A 63 -12.29 30.07 1.05
CA SER A 63 -11.67 29.30 2.14
C SER A 63 -12.03 27.81 2.07
N VAL A 64 -11.05 26.93 2.35
CA VAL A 64 -11.28 25.51 2.62
C VAL A 64 -12.30 25.40 3.75
N CYS A 65 -13.51 24.94 3.44
CA CYS A 65 -14.54 24.69 4.44
C CYS A 65 -14.34 23.27 4.98
N SER A 66 -13.92 23.13 6.23
CA SER A 66 -13.90 21.84 6.92
C SER A 66 -14.78 21.93 8.14
N PHE A 67 -15.70 20.97 8.27
CA PHE A 67 -16.51 20.82 9.47
C PHE A 67 -16.12 19.56 10.22
N VAL A 68 -16.39 19.54 11.53
CA VAL A 68 -16.10 18.39 12.39
C VAL A 68 -17.40 17.65 12.68
N ILE A 69 -17.41 16.33 12.53
CA ILE A 69 -18.45 15.46 13.09
C ILE A 69 -17.82 14.71 14.25
N ASN A 70 -18.27 15.02 15.47
CA ASN A 70 -17.89 14.29 16.67
C ASN A 70 -19.12 13.56 17.22
N ASP A 71 -19.10 12.23 17.16
CA ASP A 71 -20.16 11.38 17.71
C ASP A 71 -20.01 11.09 19.22
N GLY A 72 -18.97 11.65 19.85
CA GLY A 72 -18.75 11.61 21.30
C GLY A 72 -17.97 10.38 21.77
N PRO A 73 -17.65 10.30 23.08
CA PRO A 73 -16.91 9.18 23.69
C PRO A 73 -17.77 7.91 23.82
N ASP A 74 -19.08 8.06 23.95
CA ASP A 74 -20.04 6.96 23.92
C ASP A 74 -20.33 6.67 22.45
N ALA A 75 -19.76 5.59 21.90
CA ALA A 75 -19.83 5.25 20.47
C ALA A 75 -21.27 5.28 19.92
N GLN A 76 -21.63 6.38 19.26
CA GLN A 76 -22.98 6.63 18.79
C GLN A 76 -23.01 6.87 17.29
N ASP A 77 -24.07 6.39 16.65
CA ASP A 77 -24.15 6.43 15.20
C ASP A 77 -24.90 7.68 14.69
N VAL A 78 -24.31 8.35 13.71
CA VAL A 78 -24.91 9.46 12.97
C VAL A 78 -25.15 8.99 11.54
N ALA A 79 -26.33 9.24 10.99
CA ALA A 79 -26.68 8.83 9.63
C ALA A 79 -27.22 9.99 8.79
N PHE A 80 -26.64 10.23 7.62
CA PHE A 80 -27.15 11.12 6.58
C PHE A 80 -27.75 10.29 5.45
N LEU A 81 -29.07 10.33 5.29
CA LEU A 81 -29.78 9.34 4.47
C LEU A 81 -30.01 9.78 3.01
N LYS A 82 -29.83 11.07 2.70
CA LYS A 82 -30.07 11.64 1.35
C LYS A 82 -28.85 12.38 0.78
N GLY A 83 -27.65 12.00 1.20
CA GLY A 83 -26.41 12.53 0.65
C GLY A 83 -26.00 13.88 1.23
N ILE A 84 -24.86 14.35 0.74
CA ILE A 84 -24.25 15.62 1.12
C ILE A 84 -23.63 16.28 -0.11
N ARG A 85 -23.86 17.57 -0.27
CA ARG A 85 -23.29 18.36 -1.36
C ARG A 85 -22.79 19.70 -0.86
N GLU A 86 -21.78 20.22 -1.54
CA GLU A 86 -21.33 21.59 -1.36
C GLU A 86 -21.61 22.47 -2.58
N ALA A 87 -21.55 23.79 -2.36
CA ALA A 87 -21.70 24.81 -3.40
C ALA A 87 -20.37 25.24 -4.04
N GLY A 88 -19.25 25.16 -3.32
CA GLY A 88 -18.00 25.87 -3.63
C GLY A 88 -16.82 25.00 -4.08
N GLY A 89 -16.97 23.69 -4.14
CA GLY A 89 -15.97 22.73 -4.64
C GLY A 89 -14.70 22.57 -3.80
N SER A 90 -14.65 23.07 -2.56
CA SER A 90 -13.47 23.00 -1.69
C SER A 90 -13.78 22.52 -0.26
N CYS A 91 -14.98 22.00 -0.03
CA CYS A 91 -15.45 21.60 1.29
C CYS A 91 -15.19 20.11 1.56
N GLY A 92 -14.64 19.82 2.74
CA GLY A 92 -14.46 18.47 3.27
C GLY A 92 -14.93 18.37 4.72
N PHE A 93 -14.64 17.27 5.40
CA PHE A 93 -14.95 17.14 6.83
C PHE A 93 -13.97 16.28 7.59
N SER A 94 -13.93 16.46 8.89
CA SER A 94 -13.20 15.61 9.83
C SER A 94 -14.19 14.81 10.67
N LYS A 95 -14.01 13.49 10.76
CA LYS A 95 -14.76 12.62 11.66
C LYS A 95 -13.89 12.21 12.84
N SER A 96 -14.40 12.41 14.04
CA SER A 96 -13.79 12.02 15.33
C SER A 96 -14.85 11.38 16.23
N GLY A 97 -14.44 10.74 17.32
CA GLY A 97 -15.32 9.93 18.15
C GLY A 97 -15.41 8.48 17.64
N GLN A 98 -15.80 7.57 18.53
CA GLN A 98 -15.67 6.12 18.33
C GLN A 98 -16.84 5.49 17.55
N GLY A 99 -17.93 6.23 17.34
CA GLY A 99 -19.15 5.73 16.69
C GLY A 99 -19.03 5.59 15.17
N THR A 100 -20.16 5.33 14.50
CA THR A 100 -20.25 5.24 13.05
C THR A 100 -20.94 6.45 12.45
N LEU A 101 -20.27 7.13 11.52
CA LEU A 101 -20.93 8.06 10.61
C LEU A 101 -21.33 7.29 9.34
N ARG A 102 -22.63 7.14 9.08
CA ARG A 102 -23.15 6.58 7.83
C ARG A 102 -23.60 7.69 6.90
N ILE A 103 -23.21 7.62 5.63
CA ILE A 103 -23.72 8.51 4.58
C ILE A 103 -24.26 7.64 3.45
N GLU A 104 -25.52 7.87 3.09
CA GLU A 104 -26.20 7.23 1.96
C GLU A 104 -26.46 8.29 0.88
N GLY A 105 -26.58 7.88 -0.39
CA GLY A 105 -26.87 8.81 -1.50
C GLY A 105 -25.64 9.53 -2.06
N ASP A 106 -25.85 10.62 -2.81
CA ASP A 106 -24.76 11.33 -3.50
C ASP A 106 -23.92 12.18 -2.53
N VAL A 107 -22.59 12.03 -2.62
CA VAL A 107 -21.60 12.77 -1.83
C VAL A 107 -20.74 13.59 -2.78
N SER A 108 -21.06 14.88 -2.89
CA SER A 108 -20.39 15.83 -3.78
C SER A 108 -19.62 16.84 -2.94
N LEU A 109 -18.42 16.44 -2.53
CA LEU A 109 -17.46 17.23 -1.75
C LEU A 109 -16.12 17.25 -2.51
N GLY A 110 -15.59 18.45 -2.74
CA GLY A 110 -14.32 18.71 -3.42
C GLY A 110 -13.14 18.84 -2.47
N GLY A 111 -13.37 19.05 -1.17
CA GLY A 111 -12.35 18.99 -0.12
C GLY A 111 -11.99 17.56 0.32
N VAL A 112 -11.10 17.43 1.31
CA VAL A 112 -10.66 16.13 1.85
C VAL A 112 -11.55 15.69 3.00
N ILE A 113 -12.00 14.44 2.99
CA ILE A 113 -12.64 13.78 4.11
C ILE A 113 -11.55 13.14 4.98
N THR A 114 -11.46 13.47 6.26
CA THR A 114 -10.42 12.95 7.17
C THR A 114 -11.06 12.21 8.34
N LEU A 115 -10.65 10.97 8.58
CA LEU A 115 -11.09 10.15 9.71
C LEU A 115 -9.97 10.12 10.75
N TYR A 116 -10.25 10.62 11.95
CA TYR A 116 -9.31 10.54 13.08
C TYR A 116 -9.60 9.33 13.98
N GLU A 117 -10.88 8.98 14.16
CA GLU A 117 -11.33 7.90 15.04
C GLU A 117 -12.59 7.22 14.47
N GLY A 118 -13.06 6.12 15.08
CA GLY A 118 -14.33 5.46 14.77
C GLY A 118 -14.48 4.95 13.33
N THR A 119 -15.71 4.88 12.83
CA THR A 119 -16.04 4.34 11.50
C THR A 119 -16.73 5.37 10.61
N LEU A 120 -16.37 5.41 9.33
CA LEU A 120 -17.17 6.04 8.25
C LEU A 120 -17.73 4.95 7.34
N ASP A 121 -19.06 4.88 7.24
CA ASP A 121 -19.80 3.94 6.41
C ASP A 121 -20.36 4.63 5.16
N LEU A 122 -19.75 4.33 4.01
CA LEU A 122 -20.15 4.81 2.69
C LEU A 122 -20.73 3.71 1.81
N SER A 123 -21.09 2.55 2.37
CA SER A 123 -21.52 1.37 1.60
C SER A 123 -22.68 1.66 0.64
N LYS A 124 -23.53 2.64 0.95
CA LYS A 124 -24.66 3.11 0.14
C LYS A 124 -24.48 4.53 -0.43
N ALA A 125 -23.27 5.07 -0.37
CA ALA A 125 -22.93 6.36 -0.94
C ALA A 125 -22.54 6.24 -2.42
N ARG A 126 -22.73 7.32 -3.17
CA ARG A 126 -22.13 7.55 -4.49
C ARG A 126 -21.23 8.77 -4.40
N LEU A 127 -19.92 8.58 -4.53
CA LEU A 127 -18.96 9.67 -4.39
C LEU A 127 -18.75 10.37 -5.73
N ALA A 128 -18.55 11.69 -5.69
CA ALA A 128 -18.06 12.43 -6.84
C ALA A 128 -16.69 11.88 -7.31
N PRO A 129 -16.37 11.96 -8.62
CA PRO A 129 -15.06 11.58 -9.13
C PRO A 129 -13.94 12.28 -8.37
N GLN A 130 -12.84 11.56 -8.08
CA GLN A 130 -11.67 12.10 -7.36
C GLN A 130 -11.93 12.49 -5.90
N ALA A 131 -12.98 11.95 -5.27
CA ALA A 131 -13.17 12.10 -3.83
C ALA A 131 -11.93 11.66 -3.06
N ARG A 132 -11.48 12.50 -2.11
CA ARG A 132 -10.27 12.29 -1.32
C ARG A 132 -10.62 11.91 0.11
N ILE A 133 -10.16 10.74 0.56
CA ILE A 133 -10.41 10.25 1.92
C ILE A 133 -9.08 9.95 2.59
N ASN A 134 -8.83 10.52 3.77
CA ASN A 134 -7.66 10.25 4.58
C ASN A 134 -8.07 9.53 5.87
N VAL A 135 -7.48 8.36 6.14
CA VAL A 135 -7.75 7.56 7.34
C VAL A 135 -6.54 7.59 8.26
N TRP A 136 -6.72 8.10 9.48
CA TRP A 136 -5.68 8.15 10.50
C TRP A 136 -5.78 6.98 11.49
N GLY A 137 -4.60 6.51 11.93
CA GLY A 137 -4.49 5.55 13.02
C GLY A 137 -5.32 4.29 12.82
N THR A 138 -6.24 4.04 13.75
CA THR A 138 -7.12 2.86 13.81
C THR A 138 -8.54 3.11 13.30
N ALA A 139 -8.83 4.31 12.76
CA ALA A 139 -10.12 4.62 12.17
C ALA A 139 -10.45 3.68 11.01
N LYS A 140 -11.73 3.45 10.77
CA LYS A 140 -12.24 2.49 9.78
C LYS A 140 -13.04 3.16 8.70
N LEU A 141 -12.87 2.69 7.47
CA LEU A 141 -13.66 3.08 6.30
C LEU A 141 -14.36 1.84 5.75
N ILE A 142 -15.69 1.91 5.62
CA ILE A 142 -16.47 0.98 4.80
C ILE A 142 -16.70 1.68 3.46
N PRO A 143 -16.04 1.25 2.37
CA PRO A 143 -16.07 1.96 1.10
C PRO A 143 -17.43 1.80 0.39
N PRO A 144 -17.73 2.65 -0.61
CA PRO A 144 -18.86 2.47 -1.52
C PRO A 144 -18.86 1.09 -2.17
N THR A 145 -20.05 0.50 -2.29
CA THR A 145 -20.23 -0.80 -2.96
C THR A 145 -20.26 -0.69 -4.49
N SER A 146 -20.37 0.52 -5.04
CA SER A 146 -20.40 0.76 -6.48
C SER A 146 -19.00 0.60 -7.10
N PRO A 147 -18.81 -0.34 -8.07
CA PRO A 147 -17.50 -0.70 -8.61
C PRO A 147 -16.82 0.41 -9.42
N ASP A 148 -17.58 1.40 -9.90
CA ASP A 148 -17.05 2.51 -10.71
C ASP A 148 -16.51 3.68 -9.87
N THR A 149 -16.60 3.58 -8.54
CA THR A 149 -16.20 4.68 -7.66
C THR A 149 -14.68 4.73 -7.50
N LYS A 150 -14.03 5.66 -8.19
CA LYS A 150 -12.60 5.95 -8.02
C LYS A 150 -12.39 6.98 -6.91
N ILE A 151 -11.78 6.54 -5.81
CA ILE A 151 -11.36 7.42 -4.71
C ILE A 151 -9.84 7.55 -4.66
N ASP A 152 -9.39 8.72 -4.25
CA ASP A 152 -8.04 8.91 -3.76
C ASP A 152 -8.03 8.63 -2.26
N LEU A 153 -7.62 7.42 -1.88
CA LEU A 153 -7.48 7.03 -0.49
C LEU A 153 -6.09 7.41 0.02
N TYR A 154 -6.02 7.94 1.23
CA TYR A 154 -4.80 8.24 1.96
C TYR A 154 -4.85 7.53 3.32
N ARG A 155 -3.70 7.07 3.80
CA ARG A 155 -3.54 6.55 5.16
C ARG A 155 -2.45 7.33 5.86
N ASN A 156 -2.78 7.94 7.00
CA ASN A 156 -1.88 8.86 7.72
C ASN A 156 -1.25 9.90 6.78
N SER A 157 -2.06 10.46 5.87
CA SER A 157 -1.66 11.45 4.84
C SER A 157 -0.77 10.93 3.69
N LEU A 158 -0.51 9.62 3.61
CA LEU A 158 0.18 9.01 2.47
C LEU A 158 -0.85 8.41 1.51
N LYS A 159 -0.75 8.74 0.21
CA LYS A 159 -1.68 8.22 -0.80
C LYS A 159 -1.54 6.69 -0.92
N VAL A 160 -2.64 5.99 -0.75
CA VAL A 160 -2.77 4.55 -1.02
C VAL A 160 -2.90 4.40 -2.53
N ALA A 161 -2.02 3.63 -3.16
CA ALA A 161 -2.06 3.40 -4.59
C ALA A 161 -3.39 2.76 -5.01
N SER A 162 -3.96 3.23 -6.12
CA SER A 162 -5.23 2.72 -6.66
C SER A 162 -4.99 1.37 -7.37
N GLY A 163 -5.21 0.27 -6.66
CA GLY A 163 -5.01 -1.11 -7.11
C GLY A 163 -4.13 -1.88 -6.12
N SER A 164 -4.45 -3.15 -5.84
CA SER A 164 -3.57 -3.97 -5.00
C SER A 164 -2.24 -4.20 -5.72
N ARG A 165 -1.12 -4.33 -5.01
CA ARG A 165 0.15 -4.70 -5.65
C ARG A 165 0.05 -6.05 -6.37
N ARG A 166 -0.85 -6.93 -5.92
CA ARG A 166 -1.18 -8.18 -6.60
C ARG A 166 -1.80 -7.96 -7.99
N ASP A 167 -2.70 -6.99 -8.12
CA ASP A 167 -3.28 -6.64 -9.44
C ASP A 167 -2.22 -6.04 -10.36
N SER A 168 -1.36 -5.16 -9.81
CA SER A 168 -0.26 -4.58 -10.58
C SER A 168 0.73 -5.67 -11.03
N TRP A 169 1.05 -6.62 -10.17
CA TRP A 169 1.96 -7.73 -10.45
C TRP A 169 1.49 -8.60 -11.62
N LYS A 170 0.19 -8.91 -11.68
CA LYS A 170 -0.40 -9.69 -12.78
C LYS A 170 -0.30 -9.02 -14.14
N SER A 171 -0.10 -7.70 -14.18
CA SER A 171 0.07 -6.96 -15.43
C SER A 171 1.52 -6.93 -15.94
N LEU A 172 2.49 -7.23 -15.07
CA LEU A 172 3.91 -7.21 -15.40
C LEU A 172 4.26 -8.44 -16.24
N LYS A 173 5.07 -8.26 -17.29
CA LYS A 173 5.34 -9.33 -18.26
C LYS A 173 6.75 -9.91 -18.19
N TYR A 174 7.72 -9.08 -17.85
CA TYR A 174 9.13 -9.45 -17.88
C TYR A 174 9.86 -8.84 -16.69
N GLY A 175 10.62 -9.68 -15.99
CA GLY A 175 11.48 -9.23 -14.91
C GLY A 175 12.81 -9.96 -14.91
N ILE A 176 13.78 -9.39 -14.20
CA ILE A 176 15.11 -9.96 -14.06
C ILE A 176 15.31 -10.39 -12.62
N PHE A 177 15.73 -11.64 -12.44
CA PHE A 177 16.14 -12.16 -11.16
C PHE A 177 17.68 -12.18 -11.09
N SER A 178 18.23 -11.42 -10.14
CA SER A 178 19.67 -11.38 -9.86
C SER A 178 20.01 -12.07 -8.54
N HIS A 179 20.90 -13.07 -8.63
CA HIS A 179 21.57 -13.65 -7.48
C HIS A 179 22.84 -12.85 -7.16
N PHE A 180 22.82 -12.15 -6.04
CA PHE A 180 23.97 -11.43 -5.47
C PHE A 180 24.19 -11.91 -4.04
N VAL A 181 25.03 -12.94 -3.90
CA VAL A 181 25.16 -13.73 -2.67
C VAL A 181 26.60 -13.71 -2.18
N TRP A 182 26.77 -13.39 -0.90
CA TRP A 182 28.04 -13.55 -0.23
C TRP A 182 28.18 -14.97 0.33
N ASN A 183 29.13 -15.74 -0.20
CA ASN A 183 29.33 -17.15 0.14
C ASN A 183 30.27 -17.38 1.35
N GLY A 184 30.30 -16.47 2.32
CA GLY A 184 31.26 -16.47 3.44
C GLY A 184 31.28 -17.73 4.32
N TYR A 185 30.36 -18.67 4.10
CA TYR A 185 30.25 -19.95 4.81
C TYR A 185 30.16 -21.19 3.88
N GLY A 186 30.45 -21.02 2.58
CA GLY A 186 30.73 -22.14 1.66
C GLY A 186 29.51 -22.93 1.15
N MET A 187 28.30 -22.35 1.10
CA MET A 187 27.08 -23.11 0.85
C MET A 187 26.37 -22.89 -0.51
N THR A 188 26.63 -21.87 -1.33
CA THR A 188 26.30 -21.82 -2.81
C THR A 188 26.64 -20.46 -3.48
N ALA A 189 26.99 -20.54 -4.77
CA ALA A 189 27.24 -19.52 -5.82
C ALA A 189 28.26 -18.38 -5.56
N PHE A 190 29.16 -18.20 -6.54
CA PHE A 190 30.33 -17.32 -6.49
C PHE A 190 30.07 -16.04 -7.29
N SER A 191 30.14 -14.88 -6.64
CA SER A 191 30.36 -13.61 -7.34
C SER A 191 31.81 -13.22 -7.10
N PRO A 192 32.74 -13.57 -8.01
CA PRO A 192 34.09 -13.06 -7.91
C PRO A 192 34.06 -11.52 -7.97
N SER A 193 34.96 -10.86 -7.25
CA SER A 193 35.26 -9.45 -7.46
C SER A 193 35.74 -9.22 -8.90
N GLU A 194 35.85 -7.94 -9.31
CA GLU A 194 36.28 -7.58 -10.67
C GLU A 194 37.61 -8.23 -11.09
N ASP A 195 38.47 -8.58 -10.13
CA ASP A 195 39.76 -9.24 -10.31
C ASP A 195 39.71 -10.78 -10.25
N GLY A 196 38.52 -11.38 -10.14
CA GLY A 196 38.34 -12.83 -10.11
C GLY A 196 38.43 -13.46 -8.71
N HIS A 197 38.76 -12.71 -7.66
CA HIS A 197 38.89 -13.22 -6.30
C HIS A 197 37.55 -13.31 -5.57
N LEU A 198 37.46 -14.14 -4.52
CA LEU A 198 36.26 -14.19 -3.69
C LEU A 198 36.36 -13.14 -2.59
N SER A 199 35.31 -12.33 -2.41
CA SER A 199 35.27 -11.43 -1.26
C SER A 199 35.21 -12.23 0.04
N THR A 200 36.23 -12.09 0.88
CA THR A 200 36.25 -12.68 2.23
C THR A 200 35.48 -11.84 3.25
N ASP A 201 34.93 -10.69 2.83
CA ASP A 201 34.26 -9.73 3.70
C ASP A 201 32.90 -9.32 3.11
N ILE A 202 31.83 -9.54 3.89
CA ILE A 202 30.48 -9.16 3.50
C ILE A 202 30.30 -7.64 3.37
N ASP A 203 31.05 -6.84 4.14
CA ASP A 203 30.99 -5.38 4.02
C ASP A 203 31.55 -4.91 2.69
N HIS A 204 32.72 -5.43 2.31
CA HIS A 204 33.32 -5.15 1.01
C HIS A 204 32.43 -5.64 -0.14
N PHE A 205 31.85 -6.84 0.01
CA PHE A 205 30.92 -7.40 -0.97
C PHE A 205 29.68 -6.52 -1.16
N ALA A 206 29.07 -6.06 -0.07
CA ALA A 206 27.94 -5.15 -0.15
C ALA A 206 28.36 -3.80 -0.76
N GLN A 207 29.55 -3.29 -0.47
CA GLN A 207 30.06 -2.02 -1.02
C GLN A 207 30.36 -2.07 -2.52
N SER A 208 30.73 -3.23 -3.06
CA SER A 208 31.04 -3.35 -4.49
C SER A 208 29.81 -3.29 -5.40
N PHE A 209 28.59 -3.36 -4.84
CA PHE A 209 27.37 -3.30 -5.63
C PHE A 209 26.96 -1.86 -5.96
N ASP A 210 26.98 -1.51 -7.24
CA ASP A 210 26.44 -0.24 -7.75
C ASP A 210 24.96 -0.38 -8.10
N VAL A 211 24.10 0.10 -7.19
CA VAL A 211 22.64 0.08 -7.33
C VAL A 211 22.15 0.86 -8.56
N LYS A 212 22.79 2.00 -8.87
CA LYS A 212 22.33 2.86 -9.97
C LYS A 212 22.64 2.23 -11.31
N ASN A 213 23.89 1.78 -11.48
CA ASN A 213 24.32 1.10 -12.69
C ASN A 213 23.54 -0.21 -12.90
N TYR A 214 23.26 -0.95 -11.83
CA TYR A 214 22.38 -2.11 -11.89
C TYR A 214 20.99 -1.73 -12.45
N LEU A 215 20.33 -0.72 -11.90
CA LEU A 215 19.00 -0.32 -12.37
C LEU A 215 19.01 0.35 -13.76
N ASP A 216 20.11 0.99 -14.16
CA ASP A 216 20.29 1.45 -15.55
C ASP A 216 20.25 0.26 -16.51
N HIS A 217 20.90 -0.86 -16.17
CA HIS A 217 20.87 -2.08 -16.98
C HIS A 217 19.51 -2.79 -16.97
N ILE A 218 18.82 -2.84 -15.82
CA ILE A 218 17.45 -3.38 -15.72
C ILE A 218 16.51 -2.63 -16.68
N ILE A 219 16.56 -1.29 -16.67
CA ILE A 219 15.74 -0.45 -17.53
C ILE A 219 16.14 -0.61 -19.00
N ALA A 220 17.44 -0.66 -19.31
CA ALA A 220 17.93 -0.89 -20.67
C ALA A 220 17.46 -2.25 -21.23
N ALA A 221 17.37 -3.26 -20.38
CA ALA A 221 16.82 -4.58 -20.70
C ALA A 221 15.28 -4.59 -20.82
N LYS A 222 14.62 -3.46 -20.54
CA LYS A 222 13.14 -3.31 -20.53
C LYS A 222 12.45 -4.24 -19.53
N ALA A 223 13.13 -4.60 -18.44
CA ALA A 223 12.51 -5.31 -17.35
C ALA A 223 11.52 -4.41 -16.62
N GLU A 224 10.33 -4.94 -16.37
CA GLU A 224 9.24 -4.25 -15.68
C GLU A 224 9.29 -4.46 -14.16
N TYR A 225 10.10 -5.42 -13.68
CA TYR A 225 10.40 -5.63 -12.27
C TYR A 225 11.75 -6.30 -12.05
N VAL A 226 12.22 -6.27 -10.80
CA VAL A 226 13.39 -7.02 -10.35
C VAL A 226 13.06 -7.98 -9.24
N VAL A 227 13.70 -9.14 -9.24
CA VAL A 227 13.83 -10.02 -8.08
C VAL A 227 15.29 -9.98 -7.66
N PHE A 228 15.56 -9.57 -6.42
CA PHE A 228 16.92 -9.45 -5.91
C PHE A 228 17.09 -10.30 -4.65
N THR A 229 18.21 -10.99 -4.51
CA THR A 229 18.48 -11.81 -3.32
C THR A 229 18.66 -10.95 -2.08
N ALA A 230 17.69 -11.02 -1.16
CA ALA A 230 17.88 -10.50 0.19
C ALA A 230 18.86 -11.38 0.96
N TRP A 231 18.68 -12.70 0.87
CA TRP A 231 19.62 -13.73 1.30
C TRP A 231 19.40 -15.04 0.54
N HIS A 232 20.42 -15.88 0.52
CA HIS A 232 20.37 -17.25 -0.02
C HIS A 232 20.86 -18.22 1.07
N SER A 233 21.47 -19.33 0.66
CA SER A 233 22.17 -20.28 1.51
C SER A 233 23.19 -19.64 2.45
N GLY A 234 23.25 -20.16 3.68
CA GLY A 234 24.03 -19.60 4.78
C GLY A 234 23.43 -18.34 5.42
N THR A 235 22.25 -17.90 4.95
CA THR A 235 21.45 -16.76 5.41
C THR A 235 22.32 -15.56 5.79
N CYS A 236 22.84 -14.90 4.76
CA CYS A 236 23.58 -13.65 4.88
C CYS A 236 22.73 -12.50 4.30
N PRO A 237 21.87 -11.84 5.11
CA PRO A 237 21.05 -10.74 4.63
C PRO A 237 21.91 -9.55 4.19
N MET A 238 21.59 -8.97 3.03
CA MET A 238 22.29 -7.78 2.49
C MET A 238 21.85 -6.46 3.17
N PHE A 239 21.59 -6.51 4.47
CA PHE A 239 21.25 -5.37 5.32
C PHE A 239 21.66 -5.63 6.78
N PRO A 240 21.84 -4.59 7.61
CA PRO A 240 22.23 -4.74 9.01
C PRO A 240 21.04 -5.25 9.85
N SER A 241 20.85 -6.57 9.88
CA SER A 241 19.72 -7.23 10.56
C SER A 241 19.91 -7.33 12.08
N LYS A 242 18.94 -6.82 12.83
CA LYS A 242 18.81 -7.01 14.29
C LYS A 242 18.44 -8.44 14.65
N ALA A 243 17.64 -9.13 13.83
CA ALA A 243 17.33 -10.54 14.01
C ALA A 243 18.61 -11.39 13.94
N MET A 244 19.48 -11.15 12.96
CA MET A 244 20.77 -11.85 12.89
C MET A 244 21.68 -11.53 14.08
N GLN A 245 21.73 -10.27 14.52
CA GLN A 245 22.48 -9.90 15.73
C GLN A 245 21.94 -10.59 17.00
N LYS A 246 20.62 -10.74 17.12
CA LYS A 246 19.97 -11.43 18.25
C LYS A 246 20.27 -12.93 18.24
N TRP A 247 20.08 -13.58 17.10
CA TRP A 247 20.06 -15.04 16.99
C TRP A 247 21.41 -15.66 16.65
N ALA A 248 22.30 -14.91 15.99
CA ALA A 248 23.63 -15.35 15.61
C ALA A 248 24.69 -14.25 15.80
N PRO A 249 24.85 -13.70 17.02
CA PRO A 249 25.74 -12.55 17.28
C PRO A 249 27.21 -12.78 16.92
N GLY A 250 27.67 -14.04 16.89
CA GLY A 250 29.04 -14.41 16.52
C GLY A 250 29.28 -14.54 15.02
N ARG A 251 28.24 -14.45 14.18
CA ARG A 251 28.38 -14.54 12.72
C ARG A 251 28.50 -13.16 12.10
N ARG A 252 29.48 -12.99 11.21
CA ARG A 252 29.60 -11.82 10.34
C ARG A 252 28.78 -12.07 9.07
N SER A 253 27.46 -12.16 9.23
CA SER A 253 26.52 -12.50 8.14
C SER A 253 25.70 -11.31 7.64
N CYS A 254 25.93 -10.10 8.17
CA CYS A 254 25.26 -8.88 7.73
C CYS A 254 26.29 -7.78 7.47
N PRO A 255 26.17 -7.04 6.34
CA PRO A 255 26.97 -5.84 6.12
C PRO A 255 26.44 -4.67 6.99
N GLN A 256 27.28 -3.66 7.19
CA GLN A 256 26.88 -2.36 7.75
C GLN A 256 26.00 -1.57 6.78
N ARG A 257 26.24 -1.73 5.46
CA ARG A 257 25.46 -1.10 4.39
C ARG A 257 24.07 -1.73 4.31
N ASP A 258 23.04 -0.90 4.27
CA ASP A 258 21.67 -1.34 3.95
C ASP A 258 21.47 -1.35 2.42
N LEU A 259 22.08 -2.33 1.76
CA LEU A 259 22.06 -2.44 0.30
C LEU A 259 20.63 -2.66 -0.23
N LEU A 260 19.83 -3.46 0.49
CA LEU A 260 18.44 -3.71 0.13
C LEU A 260 17.58 -2.44 0.23
N GLY A 261 17.77 -1.64 1.27
CA GLY A 261 17.16 -0.32 1.37
C GLY A 261 17.54 0.56 0.17
N GLU A 262 18.83 0.75 -0.09
CA GLU A 262 19.28 1.57 -1.22
C GLU A 262 18.69 1.13 -2.56
N LEU A 263 18.64 -0.18 -2.83
CA LEU A 263 18.01 -0.75 -4.02
C LEU A 263 16.53 -0.38 -4.10
N LEU A 264 15.77 -0.57 -3.01
CA LEU A 264 14.34 -0.23 -2.98
C LEU A 264 14.07 1.27 -3.18
N ASP A 265 14.91 2.14 -2.60
CA ASP A 265 14.77 3.59 -2.79
C ASP A 265 15.01 3.97 -4.25
N GLU A 266 16.01 3.40 -4.89
CA GLU A 266 16.32 3.70 -6.28
C GLU A 266 15.28 3.09 -7.24
N CYS A 267 14.79 1.88 -6.96
CA CYS A 267 13.64 1.26 -7.64
C CYS A 267 12.41 2.16 -7.58
N LYS A 268 12.06 2.67 -6.39
CA LYS A 268 10.90 3.56 -6.19
C LYS A 268 11.03 4.85 -7.00
N LYS A 269 12.22 5.46 -7.05
CA LYS A 269 12.47 6.67 -7.87
C LYS A 269 12.24 6.43 -9.36
N ARG A 270 12.55 5.22 -9.82
CA ARG A 270 12.52 4.83 -11.25
C ARG A 270 11.22 4.14 -11.65
N GLY A 271 10.29 3.94 -10.72
CA GLY A 271 9.02 3.26 -10.97
C GLY A 271 9.20 1.76 -11.30
N ILE A 272 10.24 1.12 -10.75
CA ILE A 272 10.50 -0.31 -10.93
C ILE A 272 10.04 -1.08 -9.68
N PRO A 273 8.99 -1.92 -9.76
CA PRO A 273 8.64 -2.88 -8.74
C PRO A 273 9.82 -3.80 -8.37
N ALA A 274 10.02 -4.01 -7.08
CA ALA A 274 11.11 -4.83 -6.56
C ALA A 274 10.60 -5.89 -5.59
N LEU A 275 10.97 -7.14 -5.87
CA LEU A 275 10.72 -8.29 -5.02
C LEU A 275 12.05 -8.77 -4.41
N PHE A 276 11.98 -9.32 -3.21
CA PHE A 276 13.14 -9.96 -2.61
C PHE A 276 13.03 -11.46 -2.59
N TYR A 277 14.04 -12.10 -3.16
CA TYR A 277 14.28 -13.51 -2.97
C TYR A 277 14.77 -13.78 -1.55
N CYS A 278 14.14 -14.75 -0.90
CA CYS A 278 14.43 -15.18 0.45
C CYS A 278 14.37 -16.71 0.50
N HIS A 279 15.42 -17.32 1.03
CA HIS A 279 15.41 -18.75 1.31
C HIS A 279 14.81 -19.00 2.72
N PRO A 280 13.69 -19.75 2.86
CA PRO A 280 13.05 -19.99 4.15
C PRO A 280 13.82 -21.01 5.01
N TYR A 281 14.35 -22.07 4.38
CA TYR A 281 15.02 -23.16 5.12
C TYR A 281 16.55 -23.23 4.92
N GLN A 282 17.29 -22.43 5.68
CA GLN A 282 18.75 -22.49 5.80
C GLN A 282 19.14 -22.22 7.26
N PRO A 283 19.01 -23.20 8.16
CA PRO A 283 19.14 -22.99 9.60
C PRO A 283 20.53 -22.46 9.98
N VAL A 284 20.57 -21.26 10.53
CA VAL A 284 21.77 -20.63 11.12
C VAL A 284 21.69 -20.56 12.64
N ALA A 285 20.47 -20.52 13.18
CA ALA A 285 20.21 -20.46 14.61
C ALA A 285 18.98 -21.33 14.96
N GLU A 286 18.93 -21.75 16.23
CA GLU A 286 17.83 -22.55 16.78
C GLU A 286 17.09 -21.80 17.90
N PRO A 287 15.77 -21.99 18.07
CA PRO A 287 14.88 -22.77 17.18
C PRO A 287 14.70 -22.11 15.81
N HIS A 288 14.90 -22.88 14.73
CA HIS A 288 14.89 -22.34 13.35
C HIS A 288 13.66 -21.48 13.03
N ASN A 289 12.46 -21.97 13.38
CA ASN A 289 11.20 -21.30 13.08
C ASN A 289 11.00 -19.98 13.84
N ASP A 290 11.59 -19.82 15.04
CA ASP A 290 11.54 -18.54 15.75
C ASP A 290 12.49 -17.52 15.11
N TRP A 291 13.71 -17.96 14.81
CA TRP A 291 14.72 -17.11 14.17
C TRP A 291 14.31 -16.63 12.79
N ILE A 292 13.89 -17.54 11.90
CA ILE A 292 13.52 -17.17 10.53
C ILE A 292 12.30 -16.25 10.53
N ASN A 293 11.33 -16.50 11.42
CA ASN A 293 10.14 -15.65 11.52
C ASN A 293 10.48 -14.24 12.01
N ASP A 294 11.42 -14.09 12.96
CA ASP A 294 11.94 -12.79 13.37
C ASP A 294 12.67 -12.06 12.22
N LEU A 295 13.42 -12.79 11.40
CA LEU A 295 14.13 -12.22 10.24
C LEU A 295 13.17 -11.71 9.16
N PHE A 296 12.15 -12.48 8.81
CA PHE A 296 11.09 -12.04 7.88
C PHE A 296 10.25 -10.89 8.45
N ALA A 297 9.96 -10.91 9.75
CA ALA A 297 9.30 -9.79 10.43
C ALA A 297 10.12 -8.50 10.28
N GLU A 298 11.44 -8.55 10.56
CA GLU A 298 12.31 -7.39 10.39
C GLU A 298 12.36 -6.92 8.93
N LEU A 299 12.47 -7.83 7.96
CA LEU A 299 12.49 -7.48 6.54
C LEU A 299 11.25 -6.65 6.15
N ILE A 300 10.07 -7.09 6.58
CA ILE A 300 8.81 -6.44 6.20
C ILE A 300 8.60 -5.15 6.99
N ASP A 301 8.86 -5.16 8.30
CA ASP A 301 8.73 -3.96 9.14
C ASP A 301 9.70 -2.85 8.68
N ARG A 302 10.90 -3.22 8.22
CA ARG A 302 11.92 -2.28 7.74
C ARG A 302 11.54 -1.65 6.39
N TYR A 303 11.10 -2.46 5.43
CA TYR A 303 10.93 -1.99 4.05
C TYR A 303 9.49 -1.65 3.67
N GLY A 304 8.51 -2.12 4.43
CA GLY A 304 7.12 -1.69 4.37
C GLY A 304 6.54 -1.66 2.95
N ASP A 305 6.10 -0.46 2.53
CA ASP A 305 5.46 -0.20 1.24
C ASP A 305 6.44 -0.18 0.05
N ARG A 306 7.74 -0.10 0.31
CA ARG A 306 8.77 -0.05 -0.75
C ARG A 306 8.98 -1.43 -1.37
N LEU A 307 8.87 -2.48 -0.57
CA LEU A 307 9.01 -3.87 -1.01
C LEU A 307 7.72 -4.33 -1.68
N HIS A 308 7.75 -4.70 -2.96
CA HIS A 308 6.55 -5.10 -3.69
C HIS A 308 6.14 -6.55 -3.41
N GLY A 309 7.12 -7.43 -3.19
CA GLY A 309 6.84 -8.83 -2.91
C GLY A 309 8.04 -9.62 -2.42
N LEU A 310 7.79 -10.89 -2.14
CA LEU A 310 8.79 -11.89 -1.80
C LEU A 310 8.77 -13.01 -2.83
N TRP A 311 9.95 -13.54 -3.10
CA TRP A 311 10.14 -14.80 -3.79
C TRP A 311 10.71 -15.79 -2.79
N LEU A 312 9.95 -16.83 -2.46
CA LEU A 312 10.31 -17.81 -1.45
C LEU A 312 10.85 -19.05 -2.14
N ASP A 313 12.05 -19.49 -1.74
CA ASP A 313 12.69 -20.67 -2.34
C ASP A 313 12.21 -22.00 -1.75
N GLU A 314 12.28 -23.05 -2.57
CA GLU A 314 12.02 -24.44 -2.24
C GLU A 314 13.29 -25.26 -2.50
N ASN A 315 13.99 -25.61 -1.42
CA ASN A 315 15.27 -26.32 -1.51
C ASN A 315 15.10 -27.84 -1.57
N PHE A 316 13.89 -28.34 -1.31
CA PHE A 316 13.59 -29.76 -1.35
C PHE A 316 12.98 -30.11 -2.70
N GLN A 317 13.70 -30.93 -3.46
CA GLN A 317 13.26 -31.42 -4.77
C GLN A 317 11.90 -32.14 -4.73
N ASP A 318 11.51 -32.67 -3.57
CA ASP A 318 10.22 -33.35 -3.35
C ASP A 318 9.11 -32.39 -2.89
N CYS A 319 9.38 -31.08 -2.79
CA CYS A 319 8.46 -30.05 -2.32
C CYS A 319 7.88 -30.38 -0.93
N THR A 320 8.76 -30.60 0.04
CA THR A 320 8.38 -30.93 1.43
C THR A 320 9.04 -30.04 2.49
N GLN A 321 9.45 -28.82 2.10
CA GLN A 321 10.09 -27.89 3.04
C GLN A 321 9.15 -27.45 4.18
N ASP A 322 7.83 -27.63 4.02
CA ASP A 322 6.82 -27.47 5.07
C ASP A 322 7.00 -28.42 6.27
N ARG A 323 7.77 -29.50 6.11
CA ARG A 323 8.18 -30.36 7.23
C ARG A 323 9.17 -29.69 8.18
N MET A 324 9.91 -28.68 7.68
CA MET A 324 10.96 -27.99 8.43
C MET A 324 10.61 -26.53 8.74
N VAL A 325 9.82 -25.89 7.88
CA VAL A 325 9.39 -24.50 8.01
C VAL A 325 7.90 -24.44 8.34
N ASP A 326 7.56 -23.75 9.42
CA ASP A 326 6.19 -23.42 9.82
C ASP A 326 5.64 -22.30 8.91
N TYR A 327 5.34 -22.66 7.66
CA TYR A 327 4.78 -21.73 6.68
C TYR A 327 3.48 -21.07 7.14
N PRO A 328 2.52 -21.75 7.82
CA PRO A 328 1.33 -21.08 8.34
C PRO A 328 1.66 -19.92 9.29
N ARG A 329 2.63 -20.09 10.20
CA ARG A 329 3.11 -19.00 11.06
C ARG A 329 3.83 -17.94 10.27
N LEU A 330 4.72 -18.32 9.36
CA LEU A 330 5.49 -17.38 8.53
C LEU A 330 4.57 -16.51 7.67
N MET A 331 3.59 -17.10 6.98
CA MET A 331 2.63 -16.39 6.15
C MET A 331 1.76 -15.44 6.98
N ARG A 332 1.37 -15.83 8.20
CA ARG A 332 0.65 -14.94 9.12
C ARG A 332 1.51 -13.73 9.48
N THR A 333 2.75 -13.95 9.91
CA THR A 333 3.71 -12.87 10.22
C THR A 333 3.85 -11.89 9.06
N ILE A 334 3.94 -12.41 7.84
CA ILE A 334 4.09 -11.61 6.61
C ILE A 334 2.82 -10.80 6.31
N LYS A 335 1.65 -11.47 6.25
CA LYS A 335 0.40 -10.85 5.80
C LYS A 335 -0.24 -9.95 6.86
N GLU A 336 0.01 -10.17 8.15
CA GLU A 336 -0.42 -9.24 9.21
C GLU A 336 0.33 -7.90 9.14
N ARG A 337 1.61 -7.92 8.76
CA ARG A 337 2.43 -6.71 8.58
C ARG A 337 2.18 -6.04 7.25
N ASN A 338 2.04 -6.83 6.19
CA ASN A 338 1.83 -6.32 4.85
C ASN A 338 0.86 -7.23 4.06
N PRO A 339 -0.46 -6.98 4.15
CA PRO A 339 -1.47 -7.81 3.49
C PRO A 339 -1.45 -7.68 1.96
N ASP A 340 -0.78 -6.67 1.43
CA ASP A 340 -0.68 -6.38 0.00
C ASP A 340 0.65 -6.83 -0.61
N LEU A 341 1.55 -7.41 0.18
CA LEU A 341 2.81 -7.97 -0.30
C LEU A 341 2.56 -9.17 -1.21
N VAL A 342 3.11 -9.15 -2.43
CA VAL A 342 3.01 -10.26 -3.38
C VAL A 342 3.91 -11.40 -2.92
N ILE A 343 3.38 -12.61 -2.79
CA ILE A 343 4.17 -13.79 -2.43
C ILE A 343 4.26 -14.72 -3.64
N THR A 344 5.48 -14.91 -4.12
CA THR A 344 5.83 -15.88 -5.17
C THR A 344 6.63 -17.00 -4.54
N HIS A 345 6.50 -18.21 -5.07
CA HIS A 345 7.19 -19.40 -4.55
C HIS A 345 7.84 -20.19 -5.69
N ASN A 346 9.08 -20.62 -5.48
CA ASN A 346 9.70 -21.63 -6.33
C ASN A 346 8.93 -22.94 -6.14
N ASN A 347 8.18 -23.37 -7.14
CA ASN A 347 7.23 -24.45 -6.91
C ASN A 347 7.74 -25.81 -7.43
N GLY A 348 8.70 -25.90 -8.35
CA GLY A 348 9.07 -27.20 -8.94
C GLY A 348 7.91 -27.99 -9.59
N GLY A 349 6.67 -27.46 -9.58
CA GLY A 349 5.48 -28.01 -10.22
C GLY A 349 4.36 -28.57 -9.31
N GLY A 350 4.28 -28.32 -7.99
CA GLY A 350 3.19 -28.92 -7.19
C GLY A 350 2.72 -28.36 -5.83
N GLN A 351 3.48 -27.53 -5.11
CA GLN A 351 3.12 -27.01 -3.78
C GLN A 351 3.11 -25.47 -3.69
N THR A 352 2.03 -24.95 -3.08
CA THR A 352 1.92 -23.52 -2.73
C THR A 352 1.71 -23.39 -1.22
N TYR A 353 2.73 -22.93 -0.49
CA TYR A 353 2.65 -22.75 0.97
C TYR A 353 2.07 -21.38 1.38
N GLY A 354 1.10 -20.89 0.61
CA GLY A 354 0.52 -19.55 0.76
C GLY A 354 1.04 -18.50 -0.22
N SER A 355 1.58 -18.92 -1.37
CA SER A 355 1.92 -18.02 -2.47
C SER A 355 0.68 -17.48 -3.16
N ASP A 356 0.73 -16.20 -3.56
CA ASP A 356 -0.27 -15.59 -4.43
C ASP A 356 -0.16 -16.14 -5.86
N GLU A 357 1.06 -16.49 -6.30
CA GLU A 357 1.34 -17.11 -7.61
C GLU A 357 2.46 -18.16 -7.49
N GLY A 358 2.26 -19.33 -8.08
CA GLY A 358 3.31 -20.35 -8.21
C GLY A 358 4.17 -20.05 -9.44
N VAL A 359 5.49 -20.01 -9.28
CA VAL A 359 6.41 -19.79 -10.40
C VAL A 359 7.18 -21.08 -10.66
N GLN A 360 7.25 -21.49 -11.93
CA GLN A 360 8.07 -22.61 -12.35
C GLN A 360 9.48 -22.10 -12.68
N GLU A 361 10.49 -22.63 -12.00
CA GLU A 361 11.87 -22.48 -12.43
C GLU A 361 12.09 -23.32 -13.69
N VAL A 362 12.45 -22.65 -14.78
CA VAL A 362 12.86 -23.31 -16.03
C VAL A 362 14.38 -23.18 -16.12
N GLN A 363 15.08 -24.28 -15.84
CA GLN A 363 16.54 -24.32 -15.99
C GLN A 363 16.90 -24.59 -17.46
N TRP A 364 17.65 -23.69 -18.08
CA TRP A 364 18.24 -23.90 -19.40
C TRP A 364 19.77 -23.87 -19.27
N GLU A 365 20.42 -25.03 -19.38
CA GLU A 365 21.89 -25.10 -19.45
C GLU A 365 22.36 -24.87 -20.89
N SER A 366 23.03 -23.75 -21.19
CA SER A 366 23.86 -23.65 -22.39
C SER A 366 25.27 -24.16 -22.08
N ARG A 367 25.60 -25.37 -22.53
CA ARG A 367 26.98 -25.89 -22.48
C ARG A 367 27.81 -25.31 -23.62
N GLU A 368 28.28 -24.06 -23.47
CA GLU A 368 29.44 -23.58 -24.22
C GLU A 368 30.45 -22.97 -23.23
N GLY A 369 31.63 -23.58 -23.19
CA GLY A 369 32.64 -23.31 -22.19
C GLY A 369 33.23 -21.91 -22.31
N ARG A 370 32.85 -21.02 -21.39
CA ARG A 370 33.68 -20.03 -20.68
C ARG A 370 32.77 -19.19 -19.77
N ALA A 371 33.10 -19.15 -18.47
CA ALA A 371 32.43 -18.40 -17.40
C ALA A 371 30.89 -18.49 -17.40
N ALA A 372 30.35 -19.49 -16.71
CA ALA A 372 28.91 -19.61 -16.49
C ALA A 372 28.45 -18.56 -15.46
N SER A 373 28.07 -17.37 -15.93
CA SER A 373 27.00 -16.62 -15.27
C SER A 373 25.71 -17.35 -15.61
N VAL A 374 25.09 -18.03 -14.65
CA VAL A 374 23.76 -18.60 -14.86
C VAL A 374 22.78 -17.42 -14.89
N TYR A 375 22.40 -17.00 -16.10
CA TYR A 375 21.24 -16.13 -16.27
C TYR A 375 19.99 -17.01 -16.22
N GLN A 376 19.31 -17.04 -15.07
CA GLN A 376 17.97 -17.61 -14.99
C GLN A 376 16.98 -16.57 -15.53
N ILE A 377 16.45 -16.82 -16.73
CA ILE A 377 15.36 -16.04 -17.30
C ILE A 377 14.06 -16.72 -16.87
N PHE A 378 13.32 -16.08 -15.96
CA PHE A 378 11.98 -16.53 -15.60
C PHE A 378 10.99 -15.94 -16.60
N LEU A 379 10.45 -16.78 -17.48
CA LEU A 379 9.31 -16.43 -18.32
C LEU A 379 8.05 -16.72 -17.49
N GLN A 380 7.38 -15.67 -17.02
CA GLN A 380 6.05 -15.80 -16.44
C GLN A 380 5.07 -16.07 -17.59
N THR A 381 4.76 -17.33 -17.86
CA THR A 381 3.57 -17.67 -18.64
C THR A 381 2.37 -17.53 -17.70
N ALA A 382 1.74 -16.35 -17.69
CA ALA A 382 0.42 -16.22 -17.08
C ALA A 382 -0.53 -17.15 -17.84
N HIS A 383 -0.77 -18.35 -17.30
CA HIS A 383 -1.88 -19.17 -17.74
C HIS A 383 -3.15 -18.47 -17.28
N SER A 384 -3.75 -17.70 -18.18
CA SER A 384 -5.16 -17.33 -18.08
C SER A 384 -5.97 -18.62 -18.16
N PRO A 385 -6.76 -18.99 -17.13
CA PRO A 385 -7.80 -19.98 -17.31
C PRO A 385 -8.93 -19.29 -18.06
N GLU A 386 -8.92 -19.41 -19.40
CA GLU A 386 -10.17 -19.35 -20.18
C GLU A 386 -11.00 -20.61 -19.94
#